data_AF-A0A496Z7F1-F1
#
_entry.id   AF-A0A496Z7F1-F1
#
_cell.length_a   1.000
_cell.length_b   1.000
_cell.length_c   1.000
_cell.angle_alpha   90.00
_cell.angle_beta   90.00
_cell.angle_gamma   90.00
#
_symmetry.space_group_name_H-M   'P 1'
#
loop_
_entity.id
_entity.type
_entity.pdbx_description
1 polymer ?
#
loop_
_entity_poly.entity_id
_entity_poly.type
_entity_poly.pdbx_seq_one_letter_code
_entity_poly.pdbx_strand_id
1 'polypeptide(L)' 'PLPSVMDSRLLSYDRVIINGGQRGIMLKMSPKEITRLLKSEIADIARL' A
#
# COMPACT_ATOMS: atom_id res chain seq x y z
N PRO A 1 11.73 2.08 -10.77
CA PRO A 1 11.18 2.22 -9.41
C PRO A 1 11.23 3.69 -8.97
N LEU A 2 10.10 4.23 -8.52
CA LEU A 2 9.99 5.60 -8.02
C LEU A 2 9.89 5.59 -6.49
N PRO A 3 10.34 6.66 -5.80
CA PRO A 3 10.02 6.86 -4.40
C PRO A 3 8.50 6.76 -4.18
N SER A 4 8.09 6.12 -3.09
CA SER A 4 6.69 5.92 -2.78
C SER A 4 6.45 6.18 -1.29
N VAL A 5 5.26 6.72 -1.00
CA VAL A 5 4.78 6.95 0.35
C VAL A 5 3.49 6.16 0.52
N MET A 6 3.38 5.43 1.63
CA MET A 6 2.15 4.75 2.04
C MET A 6 1.54 5.49 3.22
N ASP A 7 0.22 5.69 3.17
CA ASP A 7 -0.52 6.27 4.28
C ASP A 7 -0.44 5.39 5.53
N SER A 8 -0.06 5.98 6.66
CA SER A 8 0.18 5.27 7.93
C SER A 8 -1.04 4.53 8.47
N ARG A 9 -2.26 5.00 8.17
CA ARG A 9 -3.50 4.33 8.63
C ARG A 9 -3.70 2.97 7.97
N LEU A 10 -3.09 2.71 6.81
CA LEU A 10 -3.19 1.40 6.16
C LEU A 10 -2.57 0.30 7.03
N LEU A 11 -1.61 0.62 7.90
CA LEU A 11 -0.98 -0.34 8.80
C LEU A 11 -1.91 -0.90 9.88
N SER A 12 -3.08 -0.30 10.12
CA SER A 12 -4.09 -0.84 11.05
C SER A 12 -4.92 -1.98 10.47
N TYR A 13 -4.75 -2.31 9.19
CA TYR A 13 -5.48 -3.40 8.52
C TYR A 13 -4.56 -4.59 8.26
N ASP A 14 -5.09 -5.81 8.45
CA ASP A 14 -4.35 -7.05 8.18
C ASP A 14 -4.02 -7.22 6.68
N ARG A 15 -4.95 -6.76 5.83
CA ARG A 15 -4.89 -6.85 4.37
C ARG A 15 -5.54 -5.62 3.74
N VAL A 16 -4.94 -5.12 2.67
CA VAL A 16 -5.50 -4.08 1.80
C VAL A 16 -5.67 -4.60 0.38
N ILE A 17 -6.53 -3.95 -0.40
CA ILE A 17 -6.77 -4.25 -1.80
C ILE A 17 -6.12 -3.16 -2.66
N ILE A 18 -5.22 -3.54 -3.58
CA ILE A 18 -4.54 -2.63 -4.50
C ILE A 18 -4.75 -3.07 -5.96
N ASN A 19 -4.56 -2.15 -6.91
CA ASN A 19 -4.63 -2.47 -8.34
C ASN A 19 -3.54 -3.49 -8.72
N GLY A 20 -3.90 -4.51 -9.51
CA GLY A 20 -2.99 -5.58 -9.93
C GLY A 20 -2.25 -5.34 -11.26
N GLY A 21 -2.32 -4.14 -11.83
CA GLY A 21 -1.67 -3.80 -13.11
C GLY A 21 -2.47 -4.18 -14.37
N GLN A 22 -3.61 -4.86 -14.22
CA GLN A 22 -4.52 -5.21 -15.31
C GLN A 22 -5.97 -4.95 -14.89
N ARG A 23 -6.81 -4.51 -15.85
CA ARG A 23 -8.24 -4.25 -15.61
C ARG A 23 -8.92 -5.51 -15.08
N GLY A 24 -9.70 -5.35 -14.01
CA GLY A 24 -10.42 -6.45 -13.36
C GLY A 24 -9.58 -7.30 -12.40
N ILE A 25 -8.28 -7.02 -12.26
CA ILE A 25 -7.40 -7.72 -11.31
C ILE A 25 -7.03 -6.81 -10.15
N MET A 26 -7.28 -7.28 -8.94
CA MET A 26 -6.90 -6.64 -7.69
C MET A 26 -6.06 -7.61 -6.86
N LEU A 27 -5.11 -7.08 -6.08
CA LEU A 27 -4.27 -7.87 -5.19
C LEU A 27 -4.68 -7.63 -3.74
N LYS A 28 -4.86 -8.70 -2.96
CA LYS A 28 -5.07 -8.65 -1.51
C LYS A 28 -3.76 -8.98 -0.79
N MET A 29 -3.15 -7.99 -0.15
CA MET A 29 -1.80 -8.12 0.42
C MET A 29 -1.68 -7.46 1.79
N SER A 30 -0.68 -7.86 2.58
CA SER A 30 -0.36 -7.14 3.81
C SER A 30 0.24 -5.76 3.48
N PRO A 31 -0.21 -4.67 4.13
CA PRO A 31 0.47 -3.38 4.08
C PRO A 31 1.96 -3.49 4.41
N LYS A 32 2.31 -4.28 5.43
CA LYS A 32 3.71 -4.51 5.85
C LYS A 32 4.55 -5.17 4.75
N GLU A 33 3.97 -6.11 4.00
CA GLU A 33 4.65 -6.75 2.87
C GLU A 33 4.83 -5.77 1.70
N ILE A 34 3.81 -4.95 1.40
CA ILE A 34 3.89 -3.92 0.35
C ILE A 34 5.01 -2.93 0.69
N THR A 35 5.02 -2.36 1.91
CA THR A 35 6.07 -1.42 2.35
C THR A 35 7.46 -2.05 2.27
N ARG A 36 7.62 -3.31 2.68
CA ARG A 36 8.90 -4.03 2.59
C ARG A 36 9.36 -4.22 1.14
N LEU A 37 8.46 -4.60 0.24
CA LEU A 37 8.78 -4.85 -1.17
C LEU A 37 9.11 -3.56 -1.93
N LEU A 38 8.35 -2.50 -1.67
CA LEU A 38 8.48 -1.22 -2.37
C LEU A 38 9.47 -0.26 -1.70
N LYS A 39 9.91 -0.57 -0.47
CA LYS A 39 10.71 0.32 0.38
C LYS A 39 10.04 1.69 0.54
N SER A 40 8.73 1.69 0.72
CA SER A 40 7.94 2.93 0.84
C SER A 40 8.19 3.62 2.17
N GLU A 41 8.21 4.94 2.15
CA GLU A 41 8.12 5.75 3.37
C GLU A 41 6.71 5.68 3.94
N ILE A 42 6.58 5.72 5.27
CA ILE A 42 5.28 5.74 5.96
C ILE A 42 5.04 7.15 6.48
N ALA A 43 3.93 7.76 6.09
CA ALA A 43 3.51 9.08 6.57
C ALA A 43 1.98 9.20 6.62
N ASP A 44 1.45 10.13 7.41
CA ASP A 44 0.02 10.48 7.39
C ASP A 44 -0.23 11.46 6.24
N ILE A 45 -0.90 11.01 5.16
CA ILE A 45 -1.00 11.77 3.90
C ILE A 45 -2.42 11.95 3.35
N ALA A 46 -3.37 11.07 3.67
CA ALA A 46 -4.74 11.21 3.18
C ALA A 46 -5.54 12.21 4.04
N ARG A 47 -6.32 13.06 3.38
CA ARG A 47 -7.28 13.95 4.04
C ARG A 47 -8.60 13.18 4.20
N LEU A 48 -9.11 13.12 5.44
CA LEU A 48 -10.46 12.63 5.74
C LEU A 48 -11.48 13.73 5.49
#